data_AF-A0A9E6C910-F1
#
_entry.id   AF-A0A9E6C910-F1
#
_cell.length_a   1.000
_cell.length_b   1.000
_cell.length_c   1.000
_cell.angle_alpha   90.00
_cell.angle_beta   90.00
_cell.angle_gamma   90.00
#
_symmetry.space_group_name_H-M   'P 1'
#
loop_
_entity.id
_entity.type
_entity.pdbx_description
1 polymer ?
#
loop_
_entity_poly.entity_id
_entity_poly.type
_entity_poly.pdbx_seq_one_letter_code
_entity_poly.pdbx_strand_id
1 'polypeptide(L)'
;MAGPDRISPYVGLLPTPPVPDDLPRITFVNDNAKLVFYKRYVRKGVDGKPIETPEQTFWRVAYHVAKAEAEFGASEEDVIQRARDFYMLLAERLFFPNSPTWTGAGTALGQLAACFVLKIKDDLGKDPEGIFSTLRNAALIQQTGGGN
;
A
#
# COMPACT_ATOMS: atom_id res chain seq x y z
N MET A 1 29.24 23.25 7.19
CA MET A 1 29.52 21.81 7.36
C MET A 1 28.25 21.05 7.00
N ALA A 2 28.15 20.58 5.76
CA ALA A 2 27.05 19.70 5.35
C ALA A 2 27.36 18.29 5.89
N GLY A 3 26.47 17.74 6.71
CA GLY A 3 26.59 16.38 7.22
C GLY A 3 26.43 15.34 6.09
N PRO A 4 26.80 14.07 6.32
CA PRO A 4 26.73 13.04 5.30
C PRO A 4 25.28 12.92 4.82
N ASP A 5 25.10 12.83 3.50
CA ASP A 5 23.82 12.79 2.80
C ASP A 5 22.81 11.88 3.52
N ARG A 6 21.92 12.49 4.30
CA ARG A 6 20.80 11.76 4.89
C ARG A 6 19.84 11.45 3.76
N ILE A 7 19.94 10.23 3.23
CA ILE A 7 18.92 9.68 2.33
C ILE A 7 17.58 9.83 3.04
N SER A 8 16.65 10.56 2.41
CA SER A 8 15.30 10.75 2.95
C SER A 8 14.70 9.38 3.26
N PRO A 9 14.06 9.17 4.43
CA PRO A 9 13.39 7.90 4.70
C PRO A 9 12.25 7.60 3.71
N TYR A 10 11.86 8.58 2.88
CA TYR A 10 10.76 8.50 1.92
C TYR A 10 11.19 8.26 0.46
N VAL A 11 12.43 7.81 0.19
CA VAL A 11 12.85 7.52 -1.20
C VAL A 11 11.93 6.48 -1.86
N GLY A 12 11.41 6.81 -3.05
CA GLY A 12 10.53 5.93 -3.84
C GLY A 12 9.07 5.89 -3.37
N LEU A 13 8.67 6.76 -2.43
CA LEU A 13 7.29 6.88 -1.96
C LEU A 13 6.59 8.05 -2.64
N LEU A 14 5.31 7.84 -2.98
CA LEU A 14 4.47 8.90 -3.52
C LEU A 14 4.03 9.87 -2.41
N PRO A 15 3.87 11.17 -2.72
CA PRO A 15 3.44 12.14 -1.73
C PRO A 15 2.06 11.79 -1.17
N THR A 16 1.89 12.03 0.12
CA THR A 16 0.62 11.89 0.85
C THR A 16 0.42 13.18 1.64
N PRO A 17 -0.75 13.82 1.57
CA PRO A 17 -1.01 15.02 2.36
C PRO A 17 -0.94 14.70 3.86
N PRO A 18 -0.71 15.72 4.72
CA PRO A 18 -0.77 15.55 6.17
C PRO A 18 -2.12 14.94 6.61
N VAL A 19 -2.09 14.17 7.70
CA VAL A 19 -3.32 13.65 8.30
C VAL A 19 -4.13 14.83 8.84
N PRO A 20 -5.42 14.98 8.47
CA PRO A 20 -6.25 16.02 9.05
C PRO A 20 -6.37 15.85 10.58
N ASP A 21 -6.24 16.96 11.31
CA ASP A 21 -6.17 16.96 12.79
C ASP A 21 -7.46 16.50 13.48
N ASP A 22 -8.59 16.56 12.77
CA ASP A 22 -9.91 16.22 13.26
C ASP A 22 -10.28 14.73 13.07
N LEU A 23 -9.42 13.94 12.42
CA LEU A 23 -9.62 12.51 12.29
C LEU A 23 -9.36 11.76 13.61
N PRO A 24 -10.12 10.70 13.90
CA PRO A 24 -9.98 9.94 15.15
C PRO A 24 -8.63 9.23 15.23
N ARG A 25 -8.13 9.04 16.45
CA ARG A 25 -6.92 8.25 16.71
C ARG A 25 -7.16 6.77 16.49
N ILE A 26 -6.14 6.05 16.00
CA ILE A 26 -6.24 4.62 15.79
C ILE A 26 -5.99 3.89 17.11
N THR A 27 -6.98 3.11 17.53
CA THR A 27 -6.88 2.20 18.67
C THR A 27 -6.73 0.76 18.19
N PHE A 28 -6.03 -0.06 18.98
CA PHE A 28 -5.90 -1.49 18.70
C PHE A 28 -6.78 -2.29 19.65
N VAL A 29 -7.42 -3.35 19.13
CA VAL A 29 -8.31 -4.20 19.92
C VAL A 29 -7.57 -5.01 21.00
N ASN A 30 -6.28 -5.29 20.78
CA ASN A 30 -5.37 -5.92 21.73
C ASN A 30 -3.90 -5.72 21.29
N ASP A 31 -2.97 -6.15 22.14
CA ASP A 31 -1.54 -6.02 21.89
C ASP A 31 -1.05 -6.82 20.69
N ASN A 32 -1.69 -7.96 20.39
CA ASN A 32 -1.34 -8.76 19.22
C ASN A 32 -1.67 -8.03 17.91
N ALA A 33 -2.85 -7.39 17.83
CA ALA A 33 -3.24 -6.58 16.69
C ALA A 33 -2.26 -5.41 16.48
N LYS A 34 -1.86 -4.74 17.57
CA LYS A 34 -0.84 -3.70 17.54
C LYS A 34 0.50 -4.24 17.04
N LEU A 35 0.97 -5.36 17.59
CA LEU A 35 2.24 -5.98 17.21
C LEU A 35 2.27 -6.37 15.72
N VAL A 36 1.23 -7.05 15.23
CA VAL A 36 1.11 -7.46 13.84
C VAL A 36 1.09 -6.23 12.92
N PHE A 37 0.36 -5.18 13.29
CA PHE A 37 0.26 -3.96 12.51
C PHE A 37 1.61 -3.27 12.32
N TYR A 38 2.34 -3.02 13.41
CA TYR A 38 3.68 -2.43 13.35
C TYR A 38 4.70 -3.31 12.64
N LYS A 39 4.54 -4.64 12.74
CA LYS A 39 5.46 -5.58 12.10
C LYS A 39 5.28 -5.63 10.59
N ARG A 40 4.03 -5.54 10.10
CA ARG A 40 3.68 -5.85 8.70
C ARG A 40 3.27 -4.66 7.85
N TYR A 41 2.64 -3.62 8.41
CA TYR A 41 1.97 -2.59 7.62
C TYR A 41 2.57 -1.20 7.78
N VAL A 42 3.12 -0.90 8.95
CA VAL A 42 3.84 0.37 9.16
C VAL A 42 5.12 0.35 8.34
N ARG A 43 5.30 1.37 7.50
CA ARG A 43 6.51 1.50 6.69
C ARG A 43 7.73 1.73 7.57
N LYS A 44 8.85 1.22 7.10
CA LYS A 44 10.14 1.36 7.75
C LYS A 44 11.11 2.10 6.85
N GLY A 45 11.91 2.96 7.46
CA GLY A 45 13.00 3.63 6.77
C GLY A 45 14.16 2.70 6.49
N VAL A 46 15.22 3.25 5.90
CA VAL A 46 16.46 2.54 5.59
C VAL A 46 17.15 1.96 6.84
N ASP A 47 16.89 2.52 8.02
CA ASP A 47 17.39 2.04 9.31
C ASP A 47 16.50 0.97 9.95
N GLY A 48 15.45 0.54 9.26
CA GLY A 48 14.48 -0.44 9.74
C GLY A 48 13.49 0.09 10.78
N LYS A 49 13.55 1.38 11.12
CA LYS A 49 12.63 1.99 12.10
C LYS A 49 11.35 2.46 11.42
N PRO A 50 10.21 2.44 12.15
CA PRO A 50 8.96 3.02 11.66
C PRO A 50 9.12 4.47 11.19
N ILE A 51 8.56 4.79 10.02
CA ILE A 51 8.51 6.15 9.45
C ILE A 51 7.08 6.69 9.35
N GLU A 52 6.11 5.91 9.84
CA GLU A 52 4.69 6.24 9.91
C GLU A 52 4.14 5.93 11.30
N THR A 53 3.21 6.76 11.77
CA THR A 53 2.28 6.41 12.85
C THR A 53 1.10 5.58 12.30
N PRO A 54 0.32 4.90 13.16
CA PRO A 54 -0.91 4.24 12.72
C PRO A 54 -1.86 5.15 11.96
N GLU A 55 -2.05 6.40 12.42
CA GLU A 55 -2.89 7.38 11.72
C GLU A 55 -2.34 7.70 10.34
N GLN A 56 -1.02 7.88 10.20
CA GLN A 56 -0.37 8.12 8.91
C GLN A 56 -0.50 6.92 7.97
N THR A 57 -0.35 5.69 8.48
CA THR A 57 -0.51 4.46 7.68
C THR A 57 -1.95 4.30 7.19
N PHE A 58 -2.96 4.52 8.04
CA PHE A 58 -4.37 4.47 7.65
C PHE A 58 -4.72 5.58 6.65
N TRP A 59 -4.26 6.80 6.91
CA TRP A 59 -4.48 7.95 6.04
C TRP A 59 -3.85 7.76 4.66
N ARG A 60 -2.62 7.23 4.60
CA ARG A 60 -1.98 6.86 3.34
C ARG A 60 -2.84 5.90 2.53
N VAL A 61 -3.30 4.81 3.14
CA VAL A 61 -4.13 3.83 2.43
C VAL A 61 -5.41 4.48 1.91
N ALA A 62 -6.12 5.23 2.77
CA ALA A 62 -7.35 5.89 2.40
C ALA A 62 -7.16 6.91 1.26
N TYR A 63 -6.14 7.76 1.36
CA TYR A 63 -5.84 8.79 0.36
C TYR A 63 -5.45 8.20 -1.00
N HIS A 64 -4.52 7.22 -1.03
CA HIS A 64 -4.06 6.65 -2.30
C HIS A 64 -5.14 5.83 -3.01
N VAL A 65 -6.12 5.29 -2.28
CA VAL A 65 -7.32 4.68 -2.90
C VAL A 65 -8.27 5.76 -3.42
N ALA A 66 -8.56 6.79 -2.62
CA ALA A 66 -9.42 7.91 -3.03
C ALA A 66 -8.88 8.70 -4.22
N LYS A 67 -7.55 8.73 -4.40
CA LYS A 67 -6.89 9.43 -5.52
C LYS A 67 -7.35 8.94 -6.89
N ALA A 68 -7.84 7.71 -7.01
CA ALA A 68 -8.42 7.21 -8.25
C ALA A 68 -9.63 8.04 -8.72
N GLU A 69 -10.37 8.70 -7.83
CA GLU A 69 -11.50 9.57 -8.18
C GLU A 69 -11.09 10.74 -9.10
N ALA A 70 -9.83 11.20 -9.00
CA ALA A 70 -9.31 12.25 -9.88
C ALA A 70 -9.30 11.81 -11.36
N GLU A 71 -9.13 10.51 -11.63
CA GLU A 71 -9.22 9.95 -12.99
C GLU A 71 -10.64 10.04 -13.57
N PHE A 72 -11.64 10.25 -12.71
CA PHE A 72 -13.05 10.43 -13.05
C PHE A 72 -13.53 11.87 -12.93
N GLY A 73 -12.60 12.84 -12.81
CA GLY A 73 -12.90 14.28 -12.82
C GLY A 73 -13.22 14.88 -11.46
N ALA A 74 -12.96 14.18 -10.35
CA ALA A 74 -13.09 14.73 -9.02
C ALA A 74 -12.03 15.82 -8.75
N SER A 75 -12.41 16.85 -7.99
CA SER A 75 -11.47 17.87 -7.50
C SER A 75 -10.54 17.32 -6.42
N GLU A 76 -9.48 18.05 -6.08
CA GLU A 76 -8.61 17.70 -4.95
C GLU A 76 -9.42 17.66 -3.64
N GLU A 77 -10.36 18.59 -3.47
CA GLU A 77 -11.27 18.64 -2.31
C GLU A 77 -12.15 17.38 -2.24
N ASP A 78 -12.68 16.92 -3.37
CA ASP A 78 -13.49 15.69 -3.44
C ASP A 78 -12.65 14.45 -3.09
N VAL A 79 -11.41 14.37 -3.59
CA VAL A 79 -10.47 13.28 -3.25
C VAL A 79 -10.17 13.27 -1.75
N ILE A 80 -9.93 14.44 -1.15
CA ILE A 80 -9.70 14.55 0.30
C ILE A 80 -10.94 14.14 1.08
N GLN A 81 -12.14 14.57 0.66
CA GLN A 81 -13.37 14.17 1.33
C GLN A 81 -13.58 12.65 1.23
N ARG A 82 -13.36 12.05 0.06
CA ARG A 82 -13.45 10.59 -0.10
C ARG A 82 -12.41 9.84 0.73
N ALA A 83 -11.18 10.37 0.81
CA ALA A 83 -10.14 9.81 1.67
C ALA A 83 -10.55 9.82 3.15
N ARG A 84 -11.25 10.87 3.60
CA ARG A 84 -11.80 10.93 4.97
C ARG A 84 -12.87 9.86 5.19
N ASP A 85 -13.79 9.68 4.24
CA ASP A 85 -14.81 8.63 4.33
C ASP A 85 -14.16 7.24 4.43
N PHE A 86 -13.18 6.94 3.58
CA PHE A 86 -12.44 5.69 3.63
C PHE A 86 -11.66 5.53 4.93
N TYR A 87 -11.01 6.59 5.42
CA TYR A 87 -10.32 6.57 6.70
C TYR A 87 -11.26 6.15 7.84
N MET A 88 -12.47 6.72 7.89
CA MET A 88 -13.46 6.39 8.91
C MET A 88 -13.86 4.92 8.86
N LEU A 89 -14.10 4.36 7.66
CA LEU A 89 -14.41 2.93 7.51
C LEU A 89 -13.29 2.03 8.05
N LEU A 90 -12.03 2.41 7.83
CA LEU A 90 -10.87 1.68 8.34
C LEU A 90 -10.73 1.85 9.87
N ALA A 91 -10.82 3.09 10.37
CA ALA A 91 -10.64 3.44 11.77
C ALA A 91 -11.71 2.80 12.67
N GLU A 92 -12.95 2.75 12.19
CA GLU A 92 -14.08 2.09 12.84
C GLU A 92 -14.10 0.57 12.62
N ARG A 93 -13.17 0.04 11.81
CA ARG A 93 -13.04 -1.39 11.48
C ARG A 93 -14.27 -1.96 10.78
N LEU A 94 -15.01 -1.12 10.07
CA LEU A 94 -16.15 -1.52 9.24
C LEU A 94 -15.71 -2.20 7.95
N PHE A 95 -14.50 -1.86 7.47
CA PHE A 95 -13.91 -2.45 6.28
C PHE A 95 -12.38 -2.52 6.44
N PHE A 96 -11.78 -3.56 5.86
CA PHE A 96 -10.33 -3.67 5.70
C PHE A 96 -10.00 -4.20 4.30
N PRO A 97 -9.11 -3.53 3.54
CA PRO A 97 -8.63 -4.08 2.30
C PRO A 97 -7.61 -5.20 2.57
N ASN A 98 -7.26 -5.94 1.53
CA ASN A 98 -6.25 -7.00 1.58
C ASN A 98 -4.85 -6.46 1.98
N SER A 99 -3.95 -7.37 2.36
CA SER A 99 -2.59 -7.01 2.81
C SER A 99 -1.77 -6.21 1.79
N PRO A 100 -1.77 -6.53 0.48
CA PRO A 100 -1.04 -5.75 -0.53
C PRO A 100 -1.51 -4.29 -0.62
N THR A 101 -2.77 -3.99 -0.35
CA THR A 101 -3.23 -2.60 -0.29
C THR A 101 -2.50 -1.80 0.80
N TRP A 102 -2.33 -2.39 1.98
CA TRP A 102 -1.62 -1.75 3.10
C TRP A 102 -0.14 -1.51 2.81
N THR A 103 0.53 -2.47 2.17
CA THR A 103 1.97 -2.39 1.88
C THR A 103 2.28 -1.60 0.61
N GLY A 104 1.41 -1.67 -0.40
CA GLY A 104 1.60 -1.10 -1.73
C GLY A 104 1.09 0.32 -1.92
N ALA A 105 0.04 0.75 -1.19
CA ALA A 105 -0.56 2.07 -1.36
C ALA A 105 0.45 3.19 -1.13
N GLY A 106 0.66 4.05 -2.12
CA GLY A 106 1.63 5.16 -2.10
C GLY A 106 3.08 4.74 -2.31
N THR A 107 3.35 3.55 -2.83
CA THR A 107 4.69 3.15 -3.35
C THR A 107 4.76 3.46 -4.84
N ALA A 108 5.98 3.58 -5.41
CA ALA A 108 6.14 3.77 -6.85
C ALA A 108 5.57 2.62 -7.70
N LEU A 109 5.64 1.37 -7.22
CA LEU A 109 5.09 0.21 -7.92
C LEU A 109 3.55 0.15 -7.83
N GLY A 110 2.98 0.53 -6.69
CA GLY A 110 1.53 0.67 -6.53
C GLY A 110 0.72 -0.63 -6.67
N GLN A 111 1.30 -1.79 -6.40
CA GLN A 111 0.59 -3.07 -6.49
C GLN A 111 -0.30 -3.31 -5.25
N LEU A 112 -1.63 -3.32 -5.42
CA LEU A 112 -2.64 -3.40 -4.34
C LEU A 112 -3.50 -4.69 -4.36
N ALA A 113 -3.44 -5.47 -5.43
CA ALA A 113 -4.13 -6.75 -5.61
C ALA A 113 -3.37 -7.91 -4.97
N ALA A 114 -4.12 -8.87 -4.44
CA ALA A 114 -3.58 -10.07 -3.80
C ALA A 114 -3.73 -11.34 -4.62
N CYS A 115 -4.60 -11.35 -5.64
CA CYS A 115 -5.00 -12.56 -6.35
C CYS A 115 -4.74 -12.39 -7.85
N PHE A 116 -3.99 -13.32 -8.42
CA PHE A 116 -3.67 -13.35 -9.83
C PHE A 116 -3.98 -14.73 -10.41
N VAL A 117 -4.41 -14.77 -11.66
CA VAL A 117 -4.58 -16.01 -12.41
C VAL A 117 -3.81 -15.85 -13.71
N LEU A 118 -2.89 -16.78 -13.97
CA LEU A 118 -2.06 -16.78 -15.17
C LEU A 118 -2.55 -17.86 -16.14
N LYS A 119 -2.72 -17.48 -17.41
CA LYS A 119 -2.93 -18.45 -18.49
C LYS A 119 -1.61 -19.16 -18.75
N ILE A 120 -1.69 -20.45 -19.05
CA ILE A 120 -0.54 -21.29 -19.38
C ILE A 120 -0.87 -22.14 -20.60
N LYS A 121 -0.02 -22.10 -21.61
CA LYS A 121 -0.09 -23.01 -22.75
C LYS A 121 0.77 -24.23 -22.50
N ASP A 122 0.37 -25.34 -23.11
CA ASP A 122 1.15 -26.59 -23.14
C ASP A 122 2.34 -26.47 -24.11
N ASP A 123 3.25 -25.55 -23.80
CA ASP A 123 4.51 -25.32 -24.50
C ASP A 123 5.56 -24.86 -23.49
N LEU A 124 6.80 -25.33 -23.63
CA LEU A 124 7.84 -25.02 -22.65
C LEU A 124 8.34 -23.57 -22.73
N GLY A 125 8.35 -22.92 -23.91
CA GLY A 125 8.91 -21.56 -24.03
C GLY A 125 9.11 -21.01 -25.44
N LYS A 126 8.57 -21.67 -26.47
CA LYS A 126 8.42 -21.07 -27.82
C LYS A 126 7.29 -20.05 -27.81
N ASP A 127 6.21 -20.33 -27.09
CA ASP A 127 5.11 -19.40 -26.92
C ASP A 127 5.40 -18.43 -25.76
N PRO A 128 5.14 -17.12 -25.91
CA PRO A 128 5.29 -16.16 -24.83
C PRO A 128 4.39 -16.45 -23.61
N GLU A 129 3.34 -17.25 -23.76
CA GLU A 129 2.45 -17.74 -22.69
C GLU A 129 2.74 -19.21 -22.32
N GLY A 130 3.94 -19.72 -22.64
CA GLY A 130 4.39 -21.06 -22.26
C GLY A 130 4.72 -21.20 -20.76
N ILE A 131 5.10 -22.41 -20.37
CA ILE A 131 5.34 -22.81 -18.97
C ILE A 131 6.42 -21.95 -18.30
N PHE A 132 7.61 -21.78 -18.91
CA PHE A 132 8.69 -21.01 -18.29
C PHE A 132 8.40 -19.50 -18.25
N SER A 133 7.69 -18.96 -19.24
CA SER A 133 7.24 -17.56 -19.24
C SER A 133 6.22 -17.31 -18.12
N THR A 134 5.28 -18.24 -17.94
CA THR A 134 4.30 -18.20 -16.85
C THR A 134 4.96 -18.27 -15.49
N LEU A 135 5.94 -19.17 -15.32
CA LEU A 135 6.74 -19.28 -14.09
C LEU A 135 7.47 -17.98 -13.76
N ARG A 136 8.07 -17.33 -14.77
CA ARG A 136 8.71 -16.02 -14.60
C ARG A 136 7.71 -14.96 -14.12
N ASN A 137 6.53 -14.91 -14.73
CA ASN A 137 5.48 -13.95 -14.32
C ASN A 137 4.99 -14.23 -12.90
N ALA A 138 4.81 -15.49 -12.54
CA ALA A 138 4.44 -15.90 -11.19
C ALA A 138 5.49 -15.43 -10.16
N ALA A 139 6.77 -15.60 -10.46
CA ALA A 139 7.86 -15.15 -9.58
C ALA A 139 7.86 -13.62 -9.40
N LEU A 140 7.62 -12.85 -10.47
CA LEU A 140 7.50 -11.39 -10.39
C LEU A 140 6.29 -10.97 -9.55
N ILE A 141 5.14 -11.64 -9.68
CA ILE A 141 3.96 -11.36 -8.84
C ILE A 141 4.27 -11.62 -7.37
N GLN A 142 4.89 -12.77 -7.04
CA GLN A 142 5.28 -13.10 -5.67
C GLN A 142 6.27 -12.09 -5.08
N GLN A 143 7.24 -11.62 -5.86
CA GLN A 143 8.20 -10.59 -5.43
C GLN A 143 7.49 -9.32 -4.95
N THR A 144 6.35 -8.98 -5.55
CA THR A 144 5.56 -7.79 -5.22
C THR A 144 4.50 -8.02 -4.15
N GLY A 145 4.43 -9.24 -3.58
CA GLY A 145 3.49 -9.63 -2.53
C GLY A 145 2.14 -10.14 -3.03
N GLY A 146 1.99 -10.37 -4.34
CA GLY A 146 0.80 -11.01 -4.91
C GLY A 146 0.82 -12.53 -4.72
N GLY A 147 -0.37 -13.11 -4.52
CA GLY A 147 -0.59 -14.55 -4.56
C GLY A 147 -0.95 -15.01 -5.98
N ASN A 148 -0.32 -16.10 -6.41
CA ASN A 148 -0.70 -16.86 -7.61
C ASN A 148 -1.39 -18.16 -7.20
#